data_AF-A0A9E3UBN0-F1
#
_entry.id   AF-A0A9E3UBN0-F1
#
_cell.length_a   1.000
_cell.length_b   1.000
_cell.length_c   1.000
_cell.angle_alpha   90.00
_cell.angle_beta   90.00
_cell.angle_gamma   90.00
#
_symmetry.space_group_name_H-M   'P 1'
#
loop_
_entity.id
_entity.type
_entity.pdbx_description
1 polymer ?
#
loop_
_entity_poly.entity_id
_entity_poly.type
_entity_poly.pdbx_seq_one_letter_code
_entity_poly.pdbx_strand_id
1 'polypeptide(L)'
;MKGAFEDLVEPHRARLRLHCYRMLGSSSDADDVVQETLTRAFRSRHTLEADAMVRPWLYRIATNVCLDELKARSRRARGPELGPPSDPDAPPAPATPESEWLEPCPSAWLEAADPASAYTMKESVALAFVAALQVLTPAQRAV
;
A
#
# COMPACT_ATOMS: atom_id res chain seq x y z
N MET A 1 21.65 -22.53 1.77
CA MET A 1 21.27 -21.53 0.73
C MET A 1 19.94 -20.83 0.99
N LYS A 2 18.87 -21.51 1.47
CA LYS A 2 17.59 -20.82 1.79
C LYS A 2 17.73 -19.77 2.91
N GLY A 3 18.41 -20.11 4.01
CA GLY A 3 18.55 -19.21 5.17
C GLY A 3 19.21 -17.86 4.87
N ALA A 4 20.32 -17.84 4.12
CA ALA A 4 21.04 -16.59 3.85
C ALA A 4 20.23 -15.53 3.07
N PHE A 5 19.31 -15.96 2.18
CA PHE A 5 18.42 -15.02 1.49
C PHE A 5 17.31 -14.53 2.41
N GLU A 6 16.77 -15.41 3.27
CA GLU A 6 15.74 -15.07 4.24
C GLU A 6 16.27 -14.03 5.24
N ASP A 7 17.49 -14.22 5.76
CA ASP A 7 18.17 -13.27 6.64
C ASP A 7 18.37 -11.89 6.00
N LEU A 8 18.56 -11.85 4.68
CA LEU A 8 18.73 -10.61 3.92
C LEU A 8 17.41 -9.85 3.71
N VAL A 9 16.29 -10.55 3.52
CA VAL A 9 14.99 -9.93 3.20
C VAL A 9 14.12 -9.65 4.42
N GLU A 10 14.22 -10.45 5.47
CA GLU A 10 13.36 -10.36 6.66
C GLU A 10 13.39 -8.97 7.33
N PRO A 11 14.54 -8.27 7.46
CA PRO A 11 14.59 -6.90 7.98
C PRO A 11 13.75 -5.88 7.18
N HIS A 12 13.38 -6.21 5.95
CA HIS A 12 12.59 -5.35 5.07
C HIS A 12 11.09 -5.69 5.08
N ARG A 13 10.68 -6.85 5.63
CA ARG A 13 9.29 -7.34 5.57
C ARG A 13 8.30 -6.33 6.13
N ALA A 14 8.53 -5.80 7.34
CA ALA A 14 7.62 -4.85 7.98
C ALA A 14 7.44 -3.56 7.16
N ARG A 15 8.53 -3.04 6.60
CA ARG A 15 8.50 -1.84 5.75
C ARG A 15 7.85 -2.07 4.39
N LEU A 16 8.03 -3.26 3.81
CA LEU A 16 7.35 -3.67 2.57
C LEU A 16 5.84 -3.80 2.81
N ARG A 17 5.42 -4.40 3.93
CA ARG A 17 4.02 -4.52 4.28
C ARG A 17 3.31 -3.17 4.36
N LEU A 18 3.92 -2.20 5.05
CA LEU A 18 3.38 -0.86 5.12
C LEU A 18 3.37 -0.15 3.76
N HIS A 19 4.33 -0.44 2.89
CA HIS A 19 4.33 0.06 1.50
C HIS A 19 3.16 -0.52 0.70
N CYS A 20 2.96 -1.84 0.72
CA CYS A 20 1.85 -2.48 0.03
C CYS A 20 0.50 -1.98 0.53
N TYR A 21 0.33 -1.82 1.85
CA TYR A 21 -0.87 -1.25 2.44
C TYR A 21 -1.16 0.18 1.96
N ARG A 22 -0.14 1.05 1.87
CA ARG A 22 -0.31 2.40 1.32
C ARG A 22 -0.76 2.40 -0.14
N MET A 23 -0.37 1.39 -0.92
CA MET A 23 -0.78 1.26 -2.32
C MET A 23 -2.18 0.67 -2.48
N LEU A 24 -2.57 -0.26 -1.60
CA LEU A 24 -3.76 -1.10 -1.78
C LEU A 24 -4.94 -0.74 -0.88
N GLY A 25 -4.70 -0.01 0.21
CA GLY A 25 -5.73 0.40 1.19
C GLY A 25 -6.36 -0.75 1.99
N SER A 26 -5.87 -1.98 1.84
CA SER A 26 -6.39 -3.20 2.46
C SER A 26 -5.28 -3.95 3.19
N SER A 27 -5.56 -4.37 4.42
CA SER A 27 -4.62 -5.08 5.28
C SER A 27 -4.39 -6.52 4.78
N SER A 28 -5.47 -7.23 4.44
CA SER A 28 -5.39 -8.60 3.91
C SER A 28 -4.58 -8.63 2.62
N ASP A 29 -4.89 -7.74 1.69
CA ASP A 29 -4.22 -7.75 0.40
C ASP A 29 -2.75 -7.31 0.51
N ALA A 30 -2.43 -6.45 1.47
CA ALA A 30 -1.04 -6.07 1.72
C ALA A 30 -0.20 -7.26 2.19
N ASP A 31 -0.73 -8.11 3.07
CA ASP A 31 -0.05 -9.33 3.50
C ASP A 31 0.12 -10.32 2.33
N ASP A 32 -0.92 -10.52 1.52
CA ASP A 32 -0.86 -11.40 0.33
C ASP A 32 0.17 -10.89 -0.69
N VAL A 33 0.18 -9.59 -0.97
CA VAL A 33 1.14 -8.99 -1.90
C VAL A 33 2.56 -9.03 -1.36
N VAL A 34 2.78 -8.93 -0.04
CA VAL A 34 4.11 -9.17 0.55
C VAL A 34 4.57 -10.61 0.32
N GLN A 35 3.69 -11.60 0.52
CA GLN A 35 4.04 -13.00 0.28
C GLN A 35 4.38 -13.27 -1.19
N GLU A 36 3.57 -12.75 -2.12
CA GLU A 36 3.85 -12.87 -3.55
C GLU A 36 5.15 -12.14 -3.94
N THR A 37 5.41 -10.97 -3.35
CA THR A 37 6.67 -10.24 -3.54
C THR A 37 7.87 -11.07 -3.13
N LEU A 38 7.85 -11.68 -1.94
CA LEU A 38 8.94 -12.50 -1.44
C LEU A 38 9.11 -13.78 -2.27
N THR A 39 8.01 -14.35 -2.76
CA THR A 39 8.03 -15.52 -3.67
C THR A 39 8.69 -15.16 -5.00
N ARG A 40 8.31 -14.03 -5.61
CA ARG A 40 8.93 -13.53 -6.85
C ARG A 40 10.39 -13.19 -6.62
N ALA A 41 10.71 -12.53 -5.52
CA ALA A 41 12.08 -12.19 -5.12
C ALA A 41 12.94 -13.45 -4.98
N PHE A 42 12.47 -14.49 -4.29
CA PHE A 42 13.22 -15.73 -4.16
C PHE A 42 13.48 -16.38 -5.53
N ARG A 43 12.52 -16.37 -6.44
CA ARG A 43 12.68 -16.89 -7.81
C ARG A 43 13.69 -16.07 -8.62
N SER A 44 13.69 -14.74 -8.46
CA SER A 44 14.57 -13.82 -9.18
C SER A 44 15.85 -13.44 -8.43
N ARG A 45 16.18 -14.11 -7.31
CA ARG A 45 17.34 -13.79 -6.45
C ARG A 45 18.69 -13.71 -7.18
N HIS A 46 18.82 -14.39 -8.31
CA HIS A 46 20.01 -14.35 -9.17
C HIS A 46 20.20 -13.02 -9.91
N THR A 47 19.18 -12.15 -9.92
CA THR A 47 19.21 -10.80 -10.51
C THR A 47 19.60 -9.72 -9.50
N LEU A 48 19.85 -10.11 -8.24
CA LEU A 48 20.32 -9.20 -7.22
C LEU A 48 21.83 -9.03 -7.37
N GLU A 49 22.25 -7.87 -7.84
CA GLU A 49 23.66 -7.56 -8.11
C GLU A 49 24.49 -7.43 -6.82
N ALA A 50 23.88 -6.95 -5.72
CA ALA A 50 24.55 -6.77 -4.44
C ALA A 50 23.56 -6.67 -3.27
N ASP A 51 23.97 -7.09 -2.07
CA ASP A 51 23.17 -7.00 -0.83
C ASP A 51 22.72 -5.57 -0.52
N ALA A 52 23.57 -4.57 -0.79
CA ALA A 52 23.23 -3.16 -0.62
C ALA A 52 22.03 -2.70 -1.48
N MET A 53 21.75 -3.42 -2.57
CA MET A 53 20.63 -3.15 -3.49
C MET A 53 19.36 -3.91 -3.12
N VAL A 54 19.35 -4.73 -2.07
CA VAL A 54 18.18 -5.57 -1.74
C VAL A 54 16.94 -4.74 -1.49
N ARG A 55 17.07 -3.60 -0.79
CA ARG A 55 15.94 -2.71 -0.48
C ARG A 55 15.30 -2.13 -1.75
N PRO A 56 16.00 -1.34 -2.59
CA PRO A 56 15.40 -0.81 -3.81
C PRO A 56 14.90 -1.92 -4.77
N TRP A 57 15.60 -3.05 -4.82
CA TRP A 57 15.20 -4.20 -5.63
C TRP A 57 13.88 -4.83 -5.15
N LEU A 58 13.70 -5.05 -3.83
CA LEU A 58 12.45 -5.55 -3.25
C LEU A 58 11.29 -4.57 -3.48
N TYR A 59 11.52 -3.27 -3.29
CA TYR A 59 10.49 -2.24 -3.49
C TYR A 59 10.02 -2.17 -4.94
N ARG A 60 10.92 -2.36 -5.91
CA ARG A 60 10.55 -2.45 -7.32
C ARG A 60 9.63 -3.64 -7.59
N ILE A 61 9.96 -4.81 -7.04
CA ILE A 61 9.10 -6.01 -7.18
C ILE A 61 7.75 -5.75 -6.52
N ALA A 62 7.73 -5.28 -5.27
CA ALA A 62 6.51 -5.02 -4.52
C ALA A 62 5.58 -4.02 -5.23
N THR A 63 6.15 -2.94 -5.76
CA THR A 63 5.39 -1.92 -6.51
C THR A 63 4.73 -2.53 -7.74
N ASN A 64 5.47 -3.35 -8.50
CA ASN A 64 4.90 -4.02 -9.68
C ASN A 64 3.77 -4.98 -9.29
N VAL A 65 3.93 -5.76 -8.21
CA VAL A 65 2.86 -6.67 -7.73
C VAL A 65 1.63 -5.87 -7.26
N CYS A 66 1.82 -4.76 -6.55
CA CYS A 66 0.71 -3.89 -6.15
C CYS A 66 -0.04 -3.32 -7.36
N LEU A 67 0.68 -2.87 -8.40
CA LEU A 67 0.08 -2.36 -9.63
C LEU A 67 -0.68 -3.46 -10.39
N ASP A 68 -0.14 -4.67 -10.44
CA ASP A 68 -0.82 -5.84 -11.01
C ASP A 68 -2.14 -6.12 -10.28
N GLU A 69 -2.13 -6.06 -8.94
CA GLU A 69 -3.29 -6.29 -8.09
C GLU A 69 -4.36 -5.21 -8.26
N LEU A 70 -3.97 -3.92 -8.27
CA LEU A 70 -4.89 -2.81 -8.57
C LEU A 70 -5.54 -2.97 -9.95
N LYS A 71 -4.76 -3.39 -10.95
CA LYS A 71 -5.28 -3.66 -12.30
C LYS A 71 -6.24 -4.85 -12.29
N ALA A 72 -6.01 -5.87 -11.46
CA ALA A 72 -6.90 -7.02 -11.32
C ALA A 72 -8.20 -6.67 -10.60
N ARG A 73 -8.15 -5.83 -9.56
CA ARG A 73 -9.34 -5.29 -8.87
C ARG A 73 -10.23 -4.48 -9.81
N SER A 74 -9.63 -3.55 -10.56
CA SER A 74 -10.39 -2.76 -11.55
C SER A 74 -11.10 -3.64 -12.59
N ARG A 75 -10.54 -4.79 -12.96
CA ARG A 75 -11.22 -5.77 -13.83
C ARG A 75 -12.36 -6.51 -13.12
N ARG A 76 -12.16 -6.92 -11.85
CA ARG A 76 -13.20 -7.60 -11.05
C ARG A 76 -14.40 -6.69 -10.77
N ALA A 77 -14.13 -5.43 -10.42
CA ALA A 77 -15.12 -4.37 -10.19
C ALA A 77 -16.04 -4.14 -11.40
N ARG A 78 -15.49 -4.26 -12.61
CA ARG A 78 -16.25 -4.11 -13.87
C ARG A 78 -17.15 -5.31 -14.20
N GLY A 79 -17.03 -6.42 -13.47
CA GLY A 79 -17.75 -7.67 -13.72
C GLY A 79 -17.40 -8.32 -15.07
N PRO A 80 -17.72 -9.62 -15.28
CA PRO A 80 -18.02 -10.10 -16.62
C PRO A 80 -19.25 -9.35 -17.11
N GLU A 81 -19.34 -8.96 -18.40
CA GLU A 81 -20.51 -8.27 -18.97
C GLU A 81 -21.83 -9.04 -18.74
N LEU A 82 -22.44 -8.85 -17.58
CA LEU A 82 -23.77 -9.30 -17.18
C LEU A 82 -24.56 -8.11 -16.63
N GLY A 83 -24.27 -6.92 -17.15
CA GLY A 83 -25.17 -5.77 -17.06
C GLY A 83 -26.27 -5.89 -18.13
N PRO A 84 -27.43 -5.23 -17.94
CA PRO A 84 -28.38 -5.05 -19.04
C PRO A 84 -27.65 -4.46 -20.26
N PRO A 85 -28.14 -4.67 -21.49
CA PRO A 85 -27.49 -4.17 -22.70
C PRO A 85 -27.12 -2.70 -22.54
N SER A 86 -25.82 -2.42 -22.44
CA SER A 86 -25.32 -1.05 -22.41
C SER A 86 -25.37 -0.51 -23.82
N ASP A 87 -25.96 0.66 -23.97
CA ASP A 87 -25.95 1.39 -25.24
C ASP A 87 -24.49 1.65 -25.64
N PRO A 88 -24.01 1.17 -26.80
CA PRO A 88 -22.62 1.36 -27.22
C PRO A 88 -22.25 2.83 -27.44
N ASP A 89 -23.24 3.71 -27.60
CA ASP A 89 -23.05 5.17 -27.69
C ASP A 89 -23.15 5.88 -26.32
N ALA A 90 -23.44 5.15 -25.23
CA ALA A 90 -23.45 5.74 -23.90
C ALA A 90 -22.02 6.07 -23.44
N PRO A 91 -21.79 7.26 -22.84
CA PRO A 91 -20.51 7.57 -22.24
C PRO A 91 -20.17 6.54 -21.16
N PRO A 92 -18.91 6.10 -21.05
CA PRO A 92 -18.51 5.11 -20.05
C PRO A 92 -18.91 5.62 -18.67
N ALA A 93 -19.59 4.77 -17.91
CA ALA A 93 -19.94 5.09 -16.53
C ALA A 93 -18.66 5.54 -15.80
N PRO A 94 -18.70 6.64 -15.03
CA PRO A 94 -17.56 7.05 -14.24
C PRO A 94 -17.17 5.85 -13.38
N ALA A 95 -15.89 5.46 -13.45
CA ALA A 95 -15.37 4.44 -12.55
C ALA A 95 -15.67 4.95 -11.14
N THR A 96 -16.63 4.33 -10.45
CA THR A 96 -16.80 4.56 -9.03
C THR A 96 -15.45 4.24 -8.41
N PRO A 97 -14.77 5.21 -7.78
CA PRO A 97 -13.60 4.86 -7.02
C PRO A 97 -14.10 3.96 -5.90
N GLU A 98 -13.92 2.64 -6.04
CA GLU A 98 -13.98 1.71 -4.90
C GLU A 98 -12.98 2.12 -3.79
N SER A 99 -12.13 3.12 -4.09
CA SER A 99 -11.10 3.77 -3.28
C SER A 99 -11.57 4.58 -2.07
N GLU A 100 -12.78 4.45 -1.55
CA GLU A 100 -13.22 5.31 -0.44
C GLU A 100 -13.12 4.64 0.94
N TRP A 101 -13.09 3.30 1.01
CA TRP A 101 -12.92 2.62 2.28
C TRP A 101 -11.50 2.10 2.48
N LEU A 102 -10.68 2.93 3.12
CA LEU A 102 -9.37 2.51 3.60
C LEU A 102 -9.57 1.63 4.84
N GLU A 103 -9.16 0.36 4.79
CA GLU A 103 -9.18 -0.48 5.98
C GLU A 103 -8.25 0.11 7.04
N PRO A 104 -8.62 0.14 8.32
CA PRO A 104 -7.71 0.57 9.37
C PRO A 104 -6.43 -0.26 9.37
N CYS A 105 -5.27 0.39 9.30
CA CYS A 105 -3.99 -0.30 9.42
C CYS A 105 -3.92 -1.01 10.79
N PRO A 106 -3.61 -2.32 10.84
CA PRO A 106 -3.46 -3.03 12.10
C PRO A 106 -2.43 -2.35 13.01
N SER A 107 -2.82 -2.05 14.25
CA SER A 107 -1.94 -1.40 15.23
C SER A 107 -0.63 -2.15 15.47
N ALA A 108 -0.66 -3.48 15.36
CA ALA A 108 0.51 -4.35 15.46
C ALA A 108 1.58 -4.08 14.37
N TRP A 109 1.23 -3.46 13.24
CA TRP A 109 2.18 -3.07 12.20
C TRP A 109 2.83 -1.72 12.48
N LEU A 110 2.19 -0.94 13.35
CA LEU A 110 2.56 0.41 13.74
C LEU A 110 3.24 0.45 15.11
N GLU A 111 3.54 -0.72 15.71
CA GLU A 111 4.39 -0.76 16.90
C GLU A 111 5.75 -0.16 16.56
N ALA A 112 5.83 1.14 16.79
CA ALA A 112 7.04 1.92 16.71
C ALA A 112 7.92 1.51 17.89
N ALA A 113 9.22 1.59 17.66
CA ALA A 113 10.22 1.68 18.70
C ALA A 113 9.73 2.69 19.76
N ASP A 114 9.57 2.22 21.00
CA ASP A 114 9.21 3.01 22.19
C ASP A 114 7.85 3.76 22.14
N PRO A 115 6.90 3.45 23.06
CA PRO A 115 5.65 4.20 23.23
C PRO A 115 5.81 5.72 23.28
N ALA A 116 6.91 6.24 23.84
CA ALA A 116 7.17 7.67 23.90
C ALA A 116 7.33 8.31 22.50
N SER A 117 7.99 7.61 21.57
CA SER A 117 8.20 8.09 20.21
C SER A 117 6.90 8.11 19.40
N ALA A 118 6.02 7.11 19.63
CA ALA A 118 4.69 7.09 19.04
C ALA A 118 3.81 8.27 19.53
N TYR A 119 3.91 8.64 20.81
CA TYR A 119 3.20 9.80 21.35
C TYR A 119 3.67 11.10 20.69
N THR A 120 4.98 11.34 20.62
CA THR A 120 5.56 12.52 19.96
C THR A 120 5.14 12.64 18.50
N MET A 121 5.08 11.52 17.77
CA MET A 121 4.62 11.52 16.38
C MET A 121 3.13 11.90 16.28
N LYS A 122 2.26 11.34 17.15
CA LYS A 122 0.83 11.72 17.17
C LYS A 122 0.65 13.20 17.52
N GLU A 123 1.38 13.70 18.51
CA GLU A 123 1.32 15.10 18.92
C GLU A 123 1.79 16.03 17.81
N SER A 124 2.90 15.73 17.13
CA SER A 124 3.40 16.53 16.02
C SER A 124 2.44 16.56 14.82
N VAL A 125 1.80 15.43 14.48
CA VAL A 125 0.76 15.39 13.43
C VAL A 125 -0.47 16.20 13.83
N ALA A 126 -0.94 16.05 15.08
CA ALA A 126 -2.08 16.82 15.58
C ALA A 126 -1.79 18.33 15.56
N LEU A 127 -0.60 18.74 16.00
CA LEU A 127 -0.18 20.14 15.96
C LEU A 127 0.00 20.65 14.53
N ALA A 128 0.56 19.86 13.62
CA ALA A 128 0.67 20.23 12.20
C ALA A 128 -0.72 20.41 11.56
N PHE A 129 -1.68 19.54 11.90
CA PHE A 129 -3.07 19.68 11.46
C PHE A 129 -3.71 20.96 12.00
N VAL A 130 -3.60 21.23 13.30
CA VAL A 130 -4.10 22.47 13.91
C VAL A 130 -3.43 23.70 13.28
N ALA A 131 -2.13 23.67 13.04
CA ALA A 131 -1.41 24.75 12.38
C ALA A 131 -1.87 24.94 10.93
N ALA A 132 -2.11 23.86 10.19
CA ALA A 132 -2.68 23.93 8.84
C ALA A 132 -4.06 24.59 8.85
N LEU A 133 -4.91 24.26 9.83
CA LEU A 133 -6.21 24.92 10.01
C LEU A 133 -6.07 26.43 10.30
N GLN A 134 -5.03 26.88 11.01
CA GLN A 134 -4.82 28.32 11.27
C GLN A 134 -4.48 29.12 10.01
N VAL A 135 -3.99 28.47 8.94
CA VAL A 135 -3.71 29.11 7.65
C VAL A 135 -4.97 29.24 6.78
N LEU A 136 -6.00 28.45 7.06
CA LEU A 136 -7.24 28.42 6.27
C LEU A 136 -8.19 29.57 6.65
N THR A 137 -8.97 30.03 5.66
CA THR A 137 -10.05 30.99 5.91
C THR A 137 -11.17 30.37 6.77
N PRO A 138 -12.00 31.18 7.47
CA PRO A 138 -13.10 30.66 8.27
C PRO A 138 -14.05 29.70 7.51
N ALA A 139 -14.32 29.97 6.23
CA ALA A 139 -15.16 29.12 5.40
C ALA A 139 -14.48 27.79 5.03
N GLN A 140 -13.16 27.79 4.81
CA GLN A 140 -12.38 26.59 4.51
C GLN A 140 -12.13 25.69 5.73
N ARG A 141 -12.27 26.23 6.95
CA ARG A 141 -12.20 25.45 8.20
C ARG A 141 -13.49 24.72 8.55
N ALA A 142 -14.61 25.13 7.95
CA ALA A 142 -15.95 24.66 8.31
C ALA A 142 -16.48 23.51 7.42
N VAL A 143 -15.75 23.18 6.36
CA VAL A 143 -16.03 22.08 5.41
C VAL A 143 -14.99 21.00 5.61
#